data_AF-A0A6S6VBP2-F1
#
_entry.id   AF-A0A6S6VBP2-F1
#
_cell.length_a   1.000
_cell.length_b   1.000
_cell.length_c   1.000
_cell.angle_alpha   90.00
_cell.angle_beta   90.00
_cell.angle_gamma   90.00
#
_symmetry.space_group_name_H-M   'P 1'
#
loop_
_entity.id
_entity.type
_entity.pdbx_description
1 polymer ?
#
loop_
_entity_poly.entity_id
_entity_poly.type
_entity_poly.pdbx_seq_one_letter_code
_entity_poly.pdbx_strand_id
1 'polypeptide(L)'
;MALTATTSRLQTSFLIERIPASARTSATSEQHSSCAHLRIVFIPRSCKNFNVNRTTLSRRHQGLTRSNAQAHQQQQALNLQQEHELVLYIERCARRSLPPTREMIQNFGGTIARVEISESWVSRFLHRHADELTTKWSAGIDRNRHKADSKAVHQLCFHMLHSKMVEYGILDQDTYNADEKGFAIGILNRSKRIFTKATWASKERRTTIQDGNRE
;
A
#
# COMPACT_ATOMS: atom_id res chain seq x y z
N MET A 1 -5.38 -56.42 -24.57
CA MET A 1 -3.96 -56.14 -24.25
C MET A 1 -3.92 -55.40 -22.93
N ALA A 2 -3.70 -56.15 -21.85
CA ALA A 2 -3.61 -55.64 -20.49
C ALA A 2 -2.14 -55.32 -20.17
N LEU A 3 -1.87 -54.15 -19.60
CA LEU A 3 -0.56 -53.85 -19.00
C LEU A 3 -0.71 -53.79 -17.48
N THR A 4 0.02 -54.70 -16.85
CA THR A 4 0.18 -54.93 -15.42
C THR A 4 0.96 -53.80 -14.75
N ALA A 5 0.42 -53.25 -13.67
CA ALA A 5 1.15 -52.38 -12.75
C ALA A 5 1.79 -53.24 -11.64
N THR A 6 3.10 -53.07 -11.42
CA THR A 6 3.83 -53.72 -10.31
C THR A 6 4.05 -52.72 -9.19
N THR A 7 3.58 -53.13 -8.01
CA THR A 7 3.60 -52.46 -6.71
C THR A 7 4.86 -52.82 -5.89
N SER A 8 5.35 -51.90 -5.07
CA SER A 8 6.08 -52.18 -3.81
C SER A 8 6.01 -50.88 -2.98
N ARG A 9 5.21 -50.71 -1.92
CA ARG A 9 4.91 -51.44 -0.67
C ARG A 9 6.06 -51.46 0.34
N LEU A 10 6.06 -50.48 1.24
CA LEU A 10 6.32 -50.72 2.65
C LEU A 10 5.24 -50.04 3.50
N GLN A 11 4.38 -50.89 4.06
CA GLN A 11 3.53 -50.66 5.23
C GLN A 11 4.37 -50.88 6.49
N THR A 12 4.06 -50.14 7.56
CA THR A 12 3.98 -50.61 8.97
C THR A 12 3.56 -49.39 9.81
N SER A 13 2.26 -49.19 10.07
CA SER A 13 1.43 -49.77 11.14
C SER A 13 1.65 -49.15 12.52
N PHE A 14 0.64 -48.38 12.91
CA PHE A 14 0.23 -47.99 14.26
C PHE A 14 0.52 -49.02 15.37
N LEU A 15 1.02 -48.52 16.51
CA LEU A 15 0.63 -49.04 17.82
C LEU A 15 0.57 -47.88 18.82
N ILE A 16 -0.65 -47.61 19.27
CA ILE A 16 -0.98 -46.75 20.39
C ILE A 16 -0.55 -47.52 21.65
N GLU A 17 0.48 -47.02 22.34
CA GLU A 17 0.75 -47.42 23.72
C GLU A 17 0.58 -46.20 24.63
N ARG A 18 -0.46 -46.27 25.47
CA ARG A 18 -0.72 -45.38 26.58
C ARG A 18 0.38 -45.58 27.63
N ILE A 19 1.16 -44.54 27.93
CA ILE A 19 2.07 -44.50 29.08
C ILE A 19 1.45 -43.60 30.18
N PRO A 20 1.45 -44.02 31.46
CA PRO A 20 0.51 -43.55 32.47
C PRO A 20 0.84 -42.18 33.07
N ALA A 21 -0.23 -41.52 33.54
CA ALA A 21 -0.25 -40.20 34.18
C ALA A 21 0.30 -40.17 35.62
N SER A 22 1.44 -40.80 35.89
CA SER A 22 2.10 -40.76 37.21
C SER A 22 3.62 -40.56 37.10
N ALA A 23 4.03 -39.45 36.50
CA ALA A 23 5.38 -38.90 36.66
C ALA A 23 5.35 -37.38 36.42
N ARG A 24 4.43 -36.70 37.10
CA ARG A 24 4.29 -35.24 37.07
C ARG A 24 4.35 -34.71 38.49
N THR A 25 5.55 -34.68 39.07
CA THR A 25 5.95 -33.78 40.19
C THR A 25 7.35 -34.12 40.68
N SER A 26 8.40 -33.75 39.94
CA SER A 26 9.78 -33.58 40.49
C SER A 26 10.82 -33.32 39.38
N ALA A 27 10.63 -32.30 38.54
CA ALA A 27 11.71 -31.89 37.60
C ALA A 27 11.62 -30.42 37.12
N THR A 28 10.94 -29.53 37.84
CA THR A 28 10.84 -28.10 37.48
C THR A 28 11.38 -27.13 38.53
N SER A 29 11.97 -27.60 39.64
CA SER A 29 12.54 -26.72 40.67
C SER A 29 14.07 -26.54 40.60
N GLU A 30 14.83 -27.41 39.94
CA GLU A 30 16.31 -27.33 39.95
C GLU A 30 16.93 -26.70 38.69
N GLN A 31 16.21 -26.69 37.56
CA GLN A 31 16.70 -26.07 36.31
C GLN A 31 16.60 -24.54 36.30
N HIS A 32 15.80 -23.94 37.21
CA HIS A 32 15.71 -22.47 37.33
C HIS A 32 16.92 -21.84 38.03
N SER A 33 17.61 -22.57 38.90
CA SER A 33 18.75 -22.05 39.68
C SER A 33 20.08 -22.06 38.89
N SER A 34 20.30 -23.06 38.04
CA SER A 34 21.50 -23.15 37.19
C SER A 34 21.53 -22.04 36.12
N CYS A 35 20.37 -21.66 35.59
CA CYS A 35 20.28 -20.58 34.61
C CYS A 35 20.56 -19.20 35.24
N ALA A 36 20.22 -18.97 36.52
CA ALA A 36 20.46 -17.71 37.21
C ALA A 36 21.96 -17.38 37.41
N HIS A 37 22.78 -18.40 37.66
CA HIS A 37 24.22 -18.21 37.89
C HIS A 37 24.98 -17.88 36.58
N LEU A 38 24.63 -18.56 35.47
CA LEU A 38 25.17 -18.24 34.13
C LEU A 38 24.68 -16.86 33.62
N ARG A 39 23.48 -16.42 34.03
CA ARG A 39 22.91 -15.09 33.69
C ARG A 39 23.67 -13.92 34.32
N ILE A 40 24.18 -14.07 35.55
CA ILE A 40 24.91 -13.01 36.25
C ILE A 40 26.32 -12.81 35.67
N VAL A 41 26.95 -13.86 35.13
CA VAL A 41 28.32 -13.79 34.56
C VAL A 41 28.33 -13.30 33.11
N PHE A 42 27.26 -13.57 32.36
CA PHE A 42 27.15 -13.18 30.96
C PHE A 42 27.02 -11.66 30.77
N ILE A 43 26.18 -10.99 31.57
CA ILE A 43 25.91 -9.55 31.46
C ILE A 43 27.19 -8.68 31.67
N PRO A 44 28.00 -8.87 32.72
CA PRO A 44 29.22 -8.08 32.94
C PRO A 44 30.28 -8.25 31.84
N ARG A 45 30.46 -9.46 31.32
CA ARG A 45 31.42 -9.75 30.24
C ARG A 45 30.98 -9.07 28.93
N SER A 46 29.70 -9.20 28.56
CA SER A 46 29.15 -8.52 27.39
C SER A 46 29.23 -6.98 27.52
N CYS A 47 28.93 -6.42 28.70
CA CYS A 47 29.02 -4.98 28.93
C CYS A 47 30.43 -4.41 28.71
N LYS A 48 31.48 -5.12 29.14
CA LYS A 48 32.87 -4.72 28.92
C LYS A 48 33.26 -4.81 27.44
N ASN A 49 32.85 -5.87 26.76
CA ASN A 49 33.20 -6.10 25.36
C ASN A 49 32.52 -5.11 24.40
N PHE A 50 31.28 -4.69 24.70
CA PHE A 50 30.50 -3.80 23.84
C PHE A 50 30.42 -2.35 24.35
N ASN A 51 31.11 -2.02 25.44
CA ASN A 51 31.07 -0.71 26.11
C ASN A 51 29.63 -0.22 26.40
N VAL A 52 28.75 -1.12 26.81
CA VAL A 52 27.33 -0.84 27.11
C VAL A 52 27.12 -0.83 28.61
N ASN A 53 26.38 0.15 29.13
CA ASN A 53 26.08 0.25 30.56
C ASN A 53 25.34 -1.02 31.06
N ARG A 54 25.80 -1.55 32.19
CA ARG A 54 25.24 -2.75 32.84
C ARG A 54 23.74 -2.63 33.12
N THR A 55 23.29 -1.45 33.53
CA THR A 55 21.87 -1.21 33.83
C THR A 55 21.01 -1.31 32.58
N THR A 56 21.48 -0.76 31.44
CA THR A 56 20.82 -0.84 30.14
C THR A 56 20.67 -2.29 29.66
N LEU A 57 21.73 -3.09 29.76
CA LEU A 57 21.68 -4.50 29.35
C LEU A 57 20.78 -5.32 30.28
N SER A 58 20.85 -5.08 31.59
CA SER A 58 20.00 -5.73 32.58
C SER A 58 18.52 -5.43 32.36
N ARG A 59 18.17 -4.16 32.12
CA ARG A 59 16.78 -3.76 31.86
C ARG A 59 16.24 -4.37 30.57
N ARG A 60 17.05 -4.41 29.50
CA ARG A 60 16.67 -5.06 28.24
C ARG A 60 16.47 -6.57 28.41
N HIS A 61 17.35 -7.24 29.16
CA HIS A 61 17.23 -8.67 29.45
C HIS A 61 16.01 -9.00 30.33
N GLN A 62 15.67 -8.13 31.28
CA GLN A 62 14.46 -8.26 32.11
C GLN A 62 13.16 -7.86 31.36
N GLY A 63 13.24 -7.51 30.07
CA GLY A 63 12.08 -7.06 29.29
C GLY A 63 11.54 -5.68 29.70
N LEU A 64 12.22 -4.96 30.60
CA LEU A 64 11.84 -3.62 31.05
C LEU A 64 12.13 -2.54 30.00
N THR A 65 13.02 -2.84 29.04
CA THR A 65 13.31 -1.97 27.91
C THR A 65 12.73 -2.57 26.64
N ARG A 66 11.87 -1.81 25.96
CA ARG A 66 11.30 -2.18 24.66
C ARG A 66 12.34 -2.03 23.55
N SER A 67 12.17 -2.72 22.44
CA SER A 67 13.02 -2.49 21.28
C SER A 67 12.75 -1.09 20.69
N ASN A 68 13.76 -0.47 20.06
CA ASN A 68 13.58 0.82 19.40
C ASN A 68 12.46 0.76 18.36
N ALA A 69 12.33 -0.35 17.63
CA ALA A 69 11.27 -0.55 16.65
C ALA A 69 9.86 -0.49 17.29
N GLN A 70 9.67 -1.14 18.45
CA GLN A 70 8.40 -1.11 19.18
C GLN A 70 8.10 0.28 19.75
N ALA A 71 9.12 0.97 20.27
CA ALA A 71 8.96 2.34 20.74
C ALA A 71 8.54 3.29 19.60
N HIS A 72 9.16 3.16 18.42
CA HIS A 72 8.80 3.96 17.26
C HIS A 72 7.40 3.63 16.72
N GLN A 73 6.97 2.35 16.74
CA GLN A 73 5.61 1.97 16.34
C GLN A 73 4.55 2.65 17.20
N GLN A 74 4.78 2.75 18.52
CA GLN A 74 3.82 3.38 19.44
C GLN A 74 3.77 4.91 19.32
N GLN A 75 4.81 5.54 18.77
CA GLN A 75 4.88 6.98 18.55
C GLN A 75 4.35 7.41 17.17
N GLN A 76 3.92 6.47 16.33
CA GLN A 76 3.38 6.80 15.01
C GLN A 76 1.99 7.42 15.12
N ALA A 77 1.71 8.37 14.22
CA ALA A 77 0.39 9.01 14.11
C ALA A 77 -0.70 8.03 13.66
N LEU A 78 -0.32 6.96 12.96
CA LEU A 78 -1.21 5.91 12.47
C LEU A 78 -0.70 4.54 12.93
N ASN A 79 -1.63 3.66 13.29
CA ASN A 79 -1.34 2.26 13.57
C ASN A 79 -1.04 1.49 12.27
N LEU A 80 -0.30 0.38 12.37
CA LEU A 80 0.04 -0.49 11.25
C LEU A 80 -1.19 -0.92 10.44
N GLN A 81 -2.30 -1.22 11.11
CA GLN A 81 -3.56 -1.57 10.46
C GLN A 81 -4.15 -0.40 9.65
N GLN A 82 -4.09 0.83 10.18
CA GLN A 82 -4.61 2.00 9.48
C GLN A 82 -3.74 2.36 8.28
N GLU A 83 -2.41 2.20 8.39
CA GLU A 83 -1.51 2.38 7.26
C GLU A 83 -1.77 1.36 6.16
N HIS A 84 -2.02 0.10 6.51
CA HIS A 84 -2.38 -0.94 5.55
C HIS A 84 -3.69 -0.62 4.81
N GLU A 85 -4.73 -0.19 5.52
CA GLU A 85 -5.98 0.26 4.90
C GLU A 85 -5.76 1.47 3.98
N LEU A 86 -4.86 2.39 4.35
CA LEU A 86 -4.50 3.52 3.49
C LEU A 86 -3.80 3.06 2.20
N VAL A 87 -2.95 2.03 2.26
CA VAL A 87 -2.33 1.43 1.06
C VAL A 87 -3.39 0.81 0.14
N LEU A 88 -4.33 0.04 0.69
CA LEU A 88 -5.47 -0.52 -0.07
C LEU A 88 -6.34 0.58 -0.69
N TYR A 89 -6.52 1.70 0.02
CA TYR A 89 -7.24 2.84 -0.50
C TYR A 89 -6.49 3.51 -1.67
N ILE A 90 -5.17 3.68 -1.56
CA ILE A 90 -4.32 4.16 -2.65
C ILE A 90 -4.43 3.24 -3.87
N GLU A 91 -4.44 1.92 -3.67
CA GLU A 91 -4.64 0.95 -4.74
C GLU A 91 -5.99 1.15 -5.43
N ARG A 92 -7.07 1.31 -4.66
CA ARG A 92 -8.41 1.56 -5.20
C ARG A 92 -8.47 2.87 -5.99
N CYS A 93 -7.81 3.92 -5.51
CA CYS A 93 -7.68 5.19 -6.22
C CYS A 93 -6.92 5.02 -7.54
N ALA A 94 -5.78 4.31 -7.53
CA ALA A 94 -5.02 4.01 -8.75
C ALA A 94 -5.84 3.17 -9.74
N ARG A 95 -6.58 2.17 -9.25
CA ARG A 95 -7.53 1.37 -10.05
C ARG A 95 -8.70 2.19 -10.58
N ARG A 96 -9.04 3.34 -10.02
CA ARG A 96 -10.06 4.26 -10.58
C ARG A 96 -9.44 5.33 -11.48
N SER A 97 -8.16 5.19 -11.83
CA SER A 97 -7.38 6.19 -12.57
C SER A 97 -7.33 7.55 -11.89
N LEU A 98 -7.44 7.59 -10.56
CA LEU A 98 -7.29 8.79 -9.74
C LEU A 98 -6.19 8.56 -8.70
N PRO A 99 -4.96 8.22 -9.11
CA PRO A 99 -3.87 7.99 -8.18
C PRO A 99 -3.61 9.26 -7.35
N PRO A 100 -3.47 9.15 -6.02
CA PRO A 100 -3.38 10.31 -5.16
C PRO A 100 -2.03 11.04 -5.29
N THR A 101 -2.03 12.33 -4.97
CA THR A 101 -0.81 13.12 -4.74
C THR A 101 -0.33 12.95 -3.30
N ARG A 102 0.88 13.46 -3.00
CA ARG A 102 1.40 13.52 -1.63
C ARG A 102 0.48 14.31 -0.69
N GLU A 103 -0.06 15.43 -1.16
CA GLU A 103 -1.02 16.27 -0.42
C GLU A 103 -2.31 15.51 -0.11
N MET A 104 -2.84 14.75 -1.07
CA MET A 104 -4.02 13.92 -0.82
C MET A 104 -3.75 12.87 0.27
N ILE A 105 -2.59 12.21 0.25
CA ILE A 105 -2.20 11.25 1.29
C ILE A 105 -2.04 11.92 2.64
N GLN A 106 -1.46 13.13 2.69
CA GLN A 106 -1.37 13.92 3.92
C GLN A 106 -2.76 14.20 4.49
N ASN A 107 -3.70 14.62 3.63
CA ASN A 107 -5.09 14.88 4.03
C ASN A 107 -5.79 13.60 4.50
N PHE A 108 -5.60 12.47 3.82
CA PHE A 108 -6.18 11.19 4.23
C PHE A 108 -5.63 10.74 5.57
N GLY A 109 -4.31 10.78 5.73
CA GLY A 109 -3.65 10.46 7.00
C GLY A 109 -4.14 11.37 8.13
N GLY A 110 -4.22 12.68 7.88
CA GLY A 110 -4.71 13.63 8.88
C GLY A 110 -6.18 13.43 9.24
N THR A 111 -7.01 13.04 8.27
CA THR A 111 -8.42 12.67 8.51
C THR A 111 -8.53 11.44 9.43
N ILE A 112 -7.70 10.42 9.19
CA ILE A 112 -7.70 9.19 9.98
C ILE A 112 -7.14 9.45 11.39
N ALA A 113 -6.06 10.23 11.49
CA ALA A 113 -5.41 10.55 12.75
C ALA A 113 -6.14 11.65 13.56
N ARG A 114 -7.08 12.38 12.93
CA ARG A 114 -7.75 13.59 13.48
C ARG A 114 -6.77 14.68 13.93
N VAL A 115 -5.60 14.72 13.30
CA VAL A 115 -4.51 15.65 13.60
C VAL A 115 -3.87 16.06 12.28
N GLU A 116 -3.39 17.30 12.18
CA GLU A 116 -2.61 17.73 11.03
C GLU A 116 -1.29 16.95 10.95
N ILE A 117 -1.10 16.28 9.82
CA ILE A 117 0.10 15.49 9.56
C ILE A 117 1.08 16.33 8.76
N SER A 118 2.38 16.26 9.07
CA SER A 118 3.42 16.96 8.32
C SER A 118 3.78 16.25 7.01
N GLU A 119 4.36 17.00 6.06
CA GLU A 119 4.87 16.42 4.82
C GLU A 119 5.98 15.36 5.07
N SER A 120 6.73 15.52 6.17
CA SER A 120 7.77 14.59 6.60
C SER A 120 7.20 13.21 6.91
N TRP A 121 5.99 13.15 7.47
CA TRP A 121 5.30 11.89 7.72
C TRP A 121 4.98 11.16 6.42
N VAL A 122 4.52 11.86 5.38
CA VAL A 122 4.24 11.26 4.06
C VAL A 122 5.52 10.65 3.48
N SER A 123 6.65 11.35 3.58
CA SER A 123 7.96 10.80 3.16
C SER A 123 8.32 9.51 3.92
N ARG A 124 8.11 9.48 5.25
CA ARG A 124 8.37 8.28 6.07
C ARG A 124 7.40 7.13 5.79
N PHE A 125 6.13 7.44 5.51
CA PHE A 125 5.13 6.46 5.07
C PHE A 125 5.55 5.82 3.75
N LEU A 126 5.88 6.63 2.74
CA LEU A 126 6.34 6.11 1.44
C LEU A 126 7.64 5.32 1.53
N HIS A 127 8.53 5.67 2.46
CA HIS A 127 9.77 4.91 2.67
C HIS A 127 9.51 3.54 3.33
N ARG A 128 8.58 3.48 4.30
CA ARG A 128 8.21 2.22 4.97
C ARG A 128 7.53 1.23 4.03
N HIS A 129 6.67 1.74 3.16
CA HIS A 129 5.93 0.96 2.16
C HIS A 129 6.60 1.00 0.78
N ALA A 130 7.93 1.11 0.72
CA ALA A 130 8.67 1.21 -0.53
C ALA A 130 8.70 -0.10 -1.34
N ASP A 131 8.39 -1.22 -0.70
CA ASP A 131 8.14 -2.53 -1.28
C ASP A 131 6.82 -2.57 -2.06
N GLU A 132 5.77 -1.93 -1.56
CA GLU A 132 4.43 -1.94 -2.16
C GLU A 132 4.12 -0.70 -3.03
N LEU A 133 4.64 0.48 -2.65
CA LEU A 133 4.34 1.75 -3.30
C LEU A 133 5.46 2.22 -4.22
N THR A 134 5.07 3.00 -5.22
CA THR A 134 6.00 3.69 -6.12
C THR A 134 5.48 5.07 -6.48
N THR A 135 6.38 6.05 -6.59
CA THR A 135 6.04 7.38 -7.08
C THR A 135 6.39 7.47 -8.55
N LYS A 136 5.43 7.85 -9.39
CA LYS A 136 5.61 8.00 -10.84
C LYS A 136 4.99 9.31 -11.31
N TRP A 137 5.49 9.80 -12.43
CA TRP A 137 4.88 10.95 -13.09
C TRP A 137 3.68 10.48 -13.92
N SER A 138 2.52 11.08 -13.67
CA SER A 138 1.37 10.95 -14.56
C SER A 138 1.47 12.00 -15.66
N ALA A 139 1.13 11.61 -16.90
CA ALA A 139 0.99 12.55 -18.00
C ALA A 139 -0.16 13.53 -17.72
N GLY A 140 -0.01 14.77 -18.16
CA GLY A 140 -1.10 15.76 -18.22
C GLY A 140 -2.02 15.50 -19.42
N ILE A 141 -2.83 16.48 -19.80
CA ILE A 141 -3.61 16.46 -21.05
C ILE A 141 -2.66 16.16 -22.22
N ASP A 142 -3.13 15.31 -23.15
CA ASP A 142 -2.36 14.95 -24.33
C ASP A 142 -1.96 16.21 -25.12
N ARG A 143 -0.66 16.37 -25.37
CA ARG A 143 -0.11 17.47 -26.16
C ARG A 143 -0.73 17.54 -27.55
N ASN A 144 -1.12 16.41 -28.12
CA ASN A 144 -1.80 16.34 -29.42
C ASN A 144 -3.23 16.90 -29.33
N ARG A 145 -3.95 16.69 -28.22
CA ARG A 145 -5.25 17.33 -28.00
C ARG A 145 -5.15 18.84 -27.92
N HIS A 146 -4.17 19.35 -27.18
CA HIS A 146 -3.93 20.79 -27.13
C HIS A 146 -3.57 21.39 -28.50
N LYS A 147 -2.95 20.61 -29.40
CA LYS A 147 -2.67 21.06 -30.77
C LYS A 147 -3.87 20.92 -31.71
N ALA A 148 -4.72 19.91 -31.49
CA ALA A 148 -5.95 19.70 -32.26
C ALA A 148 -7.05 20.71 -31.90
N ASP A 149 -6.97 21.30 -30.70
CA ASP A 149 -7.82 22.40 -30.24
C ASP A 149 -7.50 23.68 -31.02
N SER A 150 -8.07 23.77 -32.22
CA SER A 150 -7.92 24.89 -33.15
C SER A 150 -9.20 25.70 -33.23
N LYS A 151 -9.08 27.01 -33.03
CA LYS A 151 -10.18 27.96 -33.19
C LYS A 151 -10.86 27.84 -34.56
N ALA A 152 -10.07 27.61 -35.61
CA ALA A 152 -10.59 27.51 -36.97
C ALA A 152 -11.48 26.27 -37.17
N VAL A 153 -11.09 25.13 -36.58
CA VAL A 153 -11.88 23.88 -36.62
C VAL A 153 -13.20 24.05 -35.88
N HIS A 154 -13.14 24.67 -34.69
CA HIS A 154 -14.35 25.00 -33.94
C HIS A 154 -15.29 25.93 -34.70
N GLN A 155 -14.76 27.01 -35.29
CA GLN A 155 -15.55 27.95 -36.08
C GLN A 155 -16.24 27.27 -37.27
N LEU A 156 -15.52 26.41 -38.00
CA LEU A 156 -16.09 25.66 -39.11
C LEU A 156 -17.20 24.71 -38.65
N CYS A 157 -16.98 24.00 -37.54
CA CYS A 157 -17.95 23.07 -36.99
C CYS A 157 -19.25 23.78 -36.56
N PHE A 158 -19.14 24.91 -35.85
CA PHE A 158 -20.30 25.72 -35.48
C PHE A 158 -21.02 26.30 -36.71
N HIS A 159 -20.27 26.73 -37.72
CA HIS A 159 -20.86 27.25 -38.95
C HIS A 159 -21.66 26.16 -39.68
N MET A 160 -21.10 24.95 -39.82
CA MET A 160 -21.78 23.81 -40.42
C MET A 160 -23.00 23.39 -39.60
N LEU A 161 -22.88 23.35 -38.27
CA LEU A 161 -23.97 23.03 -37.36
C LEU A 161 -25.14 24.01 -37.54
N HIS A 162 -24.87 25.32 -37.48
CA HIS A 162 -25.89 26.35 -37.69
C HIS A 162 -26.56 26.23 -39.06
N SER A 163 -25.79 25.95 -40.12
CA SER A 163 -26.36 25.74 -41.44
C SER A 163 -27.35 24.56 -41.47
N LYS A 164 -27.03 23.46 -40.77
CA LYS A 164 -27.92 22.29 -40.68
C LYS A 164 -29.12 22.53 -39.77
N MET A 165 -28.96 23.28 -38.68
CA MET A 165 -30.09 23.69 -37.84
C MET A 165 -31.12 24.50 -38.62
N VAL A 166 -30.67 25.42 -39.47
CA VAL A 166 -31.54 26.21 -40.35
C VAL A 166 -32.20 25.33 -41.42
N GLU A 167 -31.44 24.43 -42.07
CA GLU A 167 -31.95 23.53 -43.11
C GLU A 167 -33.07 22.61 -42.61
N TYR A 168 -32.92 22.06 -41.41
CA TYR A 168 -33.88 21.13 -40.81
C TYR A 168 -34.89 21.81 -39.88
N GLY A 169 -34.82 23.14 -39.70
CA GLY A 169 -35.71 23.89 -38.81
C GLY A 169 -35.62 23.47 -37.34
N ILE A 170 -34.44 23.02 -36.89
CA ILE A 170 -34.20 22.62 -35.51
C ILE A 170 -34.21 23.87 -34.64
N LEU A 171 -35.09 23.91 -33.64
CA LEU A 171 -35.14 25.02 -32.70
C LEU A 171 -34.07 24.84 -31.63
N ASP A 172 -33.55 25.95 -31.10
CA ASP A 172 -32.54 25.92 -30.02
C ASP A 172 -33.03 25.11 -28.80
N GLN A 173 -34.34 25.13 -28.53
CA GLN A 173 -34.98 24.38 -27.44
C GLN A 173 -34.95 22.85 -27.62
N ASP A 174 -34.74 22.36 -28.85
CA ASP A 174 -34.69 20.94 -29.19
C ASP A 174 -33.24 20.42 -29.26
N THR A 175 -32.26 21.27 -28.90
CA THR A 175 -30.84 20.92 -28.89
C THR A 175 -30.44 20.44 -27.50
N TYR A 176 -30.31 19.13 -27.34
CA TYR A 176 -29.87 18.51 -26.08
C TYR A 176 -28.40 18.12 -26.14
N ASN A 177 -27.65 18.47 -25.11
CA ASN A 177 -26.28 17.99 -24.95
C ASN A 177 -26.29 16.58 -24.35
N ALA A 178 -25.54 15.67 -24.95
CA ALA A 178 -25.27 14.34 -24.41
C ALA A 178 -23.76 14.22 -24.19
N ASP A 179 -23.21 15.04 -23.29
CA ASP A 179 -21.81 14.93 -22.88
C ASP A 179 -21.67 14.14 -21.58
N GLU A 180 -20.91 13.05 -21.61
CA GLU A 180 -20.53 12.33 -20.40
C GLU A 180 -19.43 13.11 -19.69
N LYS A 181 -19.80 14.00 -18.76
CA LYS A 181 -18.82 14.83 -18.08
C LYS A 181 -18.07 14.04 -17.01
N GLY A 182 -16.91 13.48 -17.39
CA GLY A 182 -15.94 12.94 -16.45
C GLY A 182 -15.28 14.04 -15.61
N PHE A 183 -15.36 13.96 -14.28
CA PHE A 183 -14.66 14.88 -13.38
C PHE A 183 -13.14 14.69 -13.47
N ALA A 184 -12.49 15.50 -14.31
CA ALA A 184 -11.04 15.54 -14.49
C ALA A 184 -10.36 16.48 -13.49
N ILE A 185 -10.42 16.17 -12.18
CA ILE A 185 -9.73 16.98 -11.15
C ILE A 185 -8.20 16.85 -11.33
N GLY A 186 -7.57 17.91 -11.83
CA GLY A 186 -6.11 18.08 -11.85
C GLY A 186 -5.36 17.45 -13.03
N ILE A 187 -5.99 17.32 -14.20
CA ILE A 187 -5.36 16.74 -15.41
C ILE A 187 -4.51 17.75 -16.20
N LEU A 188 -4.62 19.06 -15.96
CA LEU A 188 -3.94 20.07 -16.79
C LEU A 188 -2.42 19.87 -16.89
N ASN A 189 -1.76 19.46 -15.80
CA ASN A 189 -0.30 19.40 -15.75
C ASN A 189 0.23 18.03 -15.32
N ARG A 190 1.43 17.71 -15.85
CA ARG A 190 2.22 16.55 -15.42
C ARG A 190 2.45 16.61 -13.91
N SER A 191 1.99 15.61 -13.17
CA SER A 191 2.05 15.60 -11.70
C SER A 191 2.67 14.30 -11.17
N LYS A 192 3.35 14.38 -10.03
CA LYS A 192 3.83 13.17 -9.32
C LYS A 192 2.65 12.52 -8.61
N ARG A 193 2.42 11.26 -8.92
CA ARG A 193 1.34 10.44 -8.39
C ARG A 193 1.90 9.18 -7.75
N ILE A 194 1.17 8.66 -6.78
CA ILE A 194 1.58 7.49 -6.00
C ILE A 194 0.73 6.30 -6.44
N PHE A 195 1.40 5.22 -6.79
CA PHE A 195 0.81 3.98 -7.29
C PHE A 195 1.26 2.82 -6.43
N THR A 196 0.48 1.74 -6.38
CA THR A 196 1.00 0.45 -5.95
C THR A 196 1.84 -0.16 -7.08
N LYS A 197 2.88 -0.90 -6.74
CA LYS A 197 3.72 -1.58 -7.74
C LYS A 197 2.91 -2.58 -8.56
N ALA A 198 1.93 -3.26 -7.94
CA ALA A 198 1.00 -4.16 -8.62
C ALA A 198 0.21 -3.43 -9.72
N THR A 199 -0.44 -2.31 -9.40
CA THR A 199 -1.21 -1.53 -10.39
C THR A 199 -0.30 -0.96 -11.48
N TRP A 200 0.91 -0.51 -11.13
CA TRP A 200 1.86 0.00 -12.12
C TRP A 200 2.39 -1.08 -13.07
N ALA A 201 2.63 -2.29 -12.54
CA ALA A 201 3.11 -3.45 -13.29
C ALA A 201 2.05 -3.96 -14.27
N SER A 202 0.78 -3.98 -13.85
CA SER A 202 -0.36 -4.41 -14.68
C SER A 202 -0.52 -3.61 -15.98
N LYS A 203 0.06 -2.40 -16.06
CA LYS A 203 -0.06 -1.46 -17.21
C LYS A 203 -1.49 -0.99 -17.53
N GLU A 204 -2.52 -1.55 -16.91
CA GLU A 204 -3.93 -1.30 -17.24
C GLU A 204 -4.31 0.18 -17.08
N ARG A 205 -3.83 0.85 -16.03
CA ARG A 205 -4.23 2.23 -15.71
C ARG A 205 -3.05 3.09 -15.25
N ARG A 206 -2.17 3.44 -16.20
CA ARG A 206 -1.02 4.34 -15.96
C ARG A 206 -1.35 5.81 -16.10
N THR A 207 -2.47 6.12 -16.74
CA THR A 207 -2.93 7.48 -17.03
C THR A 207 -4.27 7.72 -16.36
N THR A 208 -4.52 8.96 -15.97
CA THR A 208 -5.86 9.41 -15.60
C THR A 208 -6.82 9.10 -16.75
N ILE A 209 -8.04 8.63 -16.45
CA ILE A 209 -9.08 8.46 -17.48
C ILE A 209 -9.26 9.83 -18.11
N GLN A 210 -8.85 9.94 -19.36
CA GLN A 210 -9.29 11.01 -20.22
C GLN A 210 -10.38 10.38 -21.06
N ASP A 211 -11.58 10.92 -20.92
CA ASP A 211 -12.63 10.60 -21.87
C ASP A 211 -12.12 10.96 -23.27
N GLY A 212 -12.37 10.07 -24.22
CA GLY A 212 -11.80 10.14 -25.53
C GLY A 212 -12.67 9.41 -26.49
N ASN A 213 -13.57 10.18 -27.11
CA ASN A 213 -13.96 9.88 -28.47
C ASN A 213 -12.68 9.76 -29.31
N ARG A 214 -12.43 8.56 -29.82
CA ARG A 214 -11.25 8.17 -30.62
C ARG A 214 -11.57 8.12 -32.12
N GLU A 215 -12.59 8.85 -32.52
CA GLU A 215 -12.97 9.01 -33.93
C GLU A 215 -12.34 10.26 -34.52
#